data_AF-A0A183K0G5-F1
#
_entry.id   AF-A0A183K0G5-F1
#
_cell.length_a   1.000
_cell.length_b   1.000
_cell.length_c   1.000
_cell.angle_alpha   90.00
_cell.angle_beta   90.00
_cell.angle_gamma   90.00
#
_symmetry.space_group_name_H-M   'P 1'
#
loop_
_entity.id
_entity.type
_entity.pdbx_description
1 polymer ?
#
loop_
_entity_poly.entity_id
_entity_poly.type
_entity_poly.pdbx_seq_one_letter_code
_entity_poly.pdbx_strand_id
1 'polypeptide(L)'
;MTCLKSSIKEIIQKILISSGESFHTSDLVLELIYDYIRINANQMLFYLSTTKLPELYDLLNLCKHQPIRLIRIVKYFRTICTSSFIKTNGLSIMNEKQLSSFINDDDDDDDDGRDDDDDDDDDDGRDDDDDDDDDDDDDDDDDNNNIRKPNHILPNSKCFNSFLPHNNSNWIRLNKLFHQLSIPLPTIHHHHKDNSFWQLYPLKFKQIYYQLYKGKLLRLTRIDLMTCNESIEKFLSFHRLRQSASLLNLTKSCNLKKFLYWFYYCTLNNNHNHDENKITLKTINEQYLKMLHNSMTCSTTTTTTTTTTTTTTSFSSSLSSSSLTIDSTVSSGSSSSSSSPHEGLHILAYLLNGDILDIIDMILFNRQKLNINLTSPITPIEIKQVLHMFTNILYPRQSSSSSSS
;
A
#
# COMPACT_ATOMS: atom_id res chain seq x y z
N MET A 1 23.67 17.61 -5.88
CA MET A 1 22.62 16.79 -6.55
C MET A 1 22.97 15.31 -6.64
N THR A 2 24.22 14.98 -6.97
CA THR A 2 24.77 13.61 -6.89
C THR A 2 24.41 12.91 -5.58
N CYS A 3 24.57 13.60 -4.44
CA CYS A 3 24.22 13.08 -3.11
C CYS A 3 22.76 12.58 -3.00
N LEU A 4 21.79 13.30 -3.58
CA LEU A 4 20.38 12.95 -3.45
C LEU A 4 19.97 11.78 -4.35
N LYS A 5 20.47 11.77 -5.61
CA LYS A 5 20.33 10.62 -6.50
C LYS A 5 20.90 9.36 -5.83
N SER A 6 22.09 9.47 -5.21
CA SER A 6 22.69 8.36 -4.47
C SER A 6 21.83 7.91 -3.28
N SER A 7 21.23 8.82 -2.50
CA SER A 7 20.35 8.43 -1.38
C SER A 7 19.10 7.66 -1.84
N ILE A 8 18.48 8.05 -2.95
CA ILE A 8 17.32 7.34 -3.49
C ILE A 8 17.72 5.97 -4.02
N LYS A 9 18.84 5.88 -4.75
CA LYS A 9 19.38 4.60 -5.22
C LYS A 9 19.75 3.66 -4.08
N GLU A 10 20.32 4.18 -2.99
CA GLU A 10 20.62 3.39 -1.80
C GLU A 10 19.34 2.78 -1.23
N ILE A 11 18.24 3.52 -1.19
CA ILE A 11 16.95 2.98 -0.73
C ILE A 11 16.39 1.95 -1.71
N ILE A 12 16.49 2.19 -3.02
CA ILE A 12 16.10 1.20 -4.05
C ILE A 12 16.90 -0.10 -3.86
N GLN A 13 18.21 0.00 -3.64
CA GLN A 13 19.07 -1.15 -3.36
C GLN A 13 18.62 -1.88 -2.09
N LYS A 14 18.33 -1.15 -1.00
CA LYS A 14 17.79 -1.75 0.23
C LYS A 14 16.46 -2.47 -0.02
N ILE A 15 15.57 -1.89 -0.84
CA ILE A 15 14.29 -2.53 -1.21
C ILE A 15 14.53 -3.83 -1.97
N LEU A 16 15.45 -3.84 -2.95
CA LEU A 16 15.81 -5.04 -3.70
C LEU A 16 16.38 -6.13 -2.79
N ILE A 17 17.38 -5.80 -1.97
CA ILE A 17 17.99 -6.76 -1.03
C ILE A 17 16.94 -7.28 -0.04
N SER A 18 16.11 -6.40 0.51
CA SER A 18 15.00 -6.80 1.42
C SER A 18 13.92 -7.65 0.75
N SER A 19 13.94 -7.72 -0.58
CA SER A 19 13.06 -8.54 -1.42
C SER A 19 13.69 -9.88 -1.81
N GLY A 20 14.86 -10.22 -1.23
CA GLY A 20 15.57 -11.47 -1.49
C GLY A 20 16.60 -11.39 -2.62
N GLU A 21 16.88 -10.21 -3.18
CA GLU A 21 17.99 -10.03 -4.13
C GLU A 21 19.35 -10.14 -3.45
N SER A 22 20.35 -10.55 -4.24
CA SER A 22 21.74 -10.60 -3.78
C SER A 22 22.25 -9.21 -3.36
N PHE A 23 23.17 -9.16 -2.39
CA PHE A 23 23.81 -7.92 -1.93
C PHE A 23 24.50 -7.12 -3.06
N HIS A 24 24.93 -7.79 -4.12
CA HIS A 24 25.59 -7.18 -5.28
C HIS A 24 24.60 -6.95 -6.44
N THR A 25 23.63 -6.06 -6.23
CA THR A 25 22.75 -5.61 -7.31
C THR A 25 23.54 -4.84 -8.38
N SER A 26 23.33 -5.17 -9.66
CA SER A 26 23.95 -4.44 -10.79
C SER A 26 23.59 -2.95 -10.77
N ASP A 27 24.57 -2.07 -11.00
CA ASP A 27 24.34 -0.62 -11.10
C ASP A 27 23.32 -0.26 -12.20
N LEU A 28 23.28 -1.04 -13.28
CA LEU A 28 22.33 -0.84 -14.37
C LEU A 28 20.89 -1.17 -13.94
N VAL A 29 20.70 -2.19 -13.11
CA VAL A 29 19.40 -2.50 -12.49
C VAL A 29 18.93 -1.32 -11.63
N LEU A 30 19.83 -0.79 -10.79
CA LEU A 30 19.53 0.36 -9.93
C LEU A 30 19.18 1.61 -10.74
N GLU A 31 19.91 1.89 -11.83
CA GLU A 31 19.62 3.03 -12.71
C GLU A 31 18.26 2.88 -13.41
N LEU A 32 17.93 1.70 -13.94
CA LEU A 32 16.64 1.48 -14.61
C LEU A 32 15.46 1.69 -13.67
N ILE A 33 15.53 1.17 -12.44
CA ILE A 33 14.47 1.36 -11.44
C ILE A 33 14.42 2.83 -10.97
N TYR A 34 15.58 3.46 -10.75
CA TYR A 34 15.65 4.87 -10.39
C TYR A 34 15.00 5.75 -11.46
N ASP A 35 15.31 5.52 -12.74
CA ASP A 35 14.73 6.27 -13.85
C ASP A 35 13.23 6.07 -13.95
N TYR A 36 12.76 4.83 -13.78
CA TYR A 36 11.33 4.56 -13.74
C TYR A 36 10.62 5.30 -12.60
N ILE A 37 11.17 5.28 -11.39
CA ILE A 37 10.59 5.95 -10.22
C ILE A 37 10.62 7.48 -10.40
N ARG A 38 11.70 8.02 -10.94
CA ARG A 38 11.80 9.44 -11.32
C ARG A 38 10.73 9.83 -12.33
N ILE A 39 10.53 9.04 -13.38
CA ILE A 39 9.52 9.27 -14.41
C ILE A 39 8.11 9.24 -13.79
N ASN A 40 7.80 8.26 -12.95
CA ASN A 40 6.51 8.17 -12.28
C ASN A 40 6.29 9.34 -11.32
N ALA A 41 7.29 9.72 -10.54
CA ALA A 41 7.22 10.89 -9.67
C ALA A 41 6.90 12.15 -10.48
N ASN A 42 7.56 12.34 -11.63
CA ASN A 42 7.30 13.47 -12.52
C ASN A 42 5.88 13.46 -13.09
N GLN A 43 5.38 12.29 -13.50
CA GLN A 43 4.00 12.16 -13.96
C GLN A 43 3.00 12.48 -12.87
N MET A 44 3.22 11.98 -11.65
CA MET A 44 2.35 12.30 -10.51
C MET A 44 2.37 13.80 -10.24
N LEU A 45 3.56 14.41 -10.20
CA LEU A 45 3.67 15.84 -9.94
C LEU A 45 3.00 16.69 -11.02
N PHE A 46 3.00 16.25 -12.28
CA PHE A 46 2.30 16.97 -13.36
C PHE A 46 0.80 17.15 -13.11
N TYR A 47 0.15 16.18 -12.45
CA TYR A 47 -1.28 16.28 -12.10
C TYR A 47 -1.52 16.91 -10.72
N LEU A 48 -0.48 17.07 -9.91
CA LEU A 48 -0.57 17.71 -8.60
C LEU A 48 -0.32 19.22 -8.75
N SER A 49 -1.05 20.03 -7.99
CA SER A 49 -0.79 21.46 -7.96
C SER A 49 0.60 21.73 -7.40
N THR A 50 1.47 22.36 -8.18
CA THR A 50 2.85 22.70 -7.78
C THR A 50 2.92 23.66 -6.59
N THR A 51 1.80 24.29 -6.25
CA THR A 51 1.71 25.31 -5.20
C THR A 51 1.33 24.75 -3.84
N LYS A 52 0.96 23.47 -3.71
CA LYS A 52 0.54 22.87 -2.44
C LYS A 52 1.05 21.44 -2.31
N LEU A 53 1.17 20.97 -1.07
CA LEU A 53 1.41 19.56 -0.85
C LEU A 53 0.21 18.73 -1.31
N PRO A 54 0.44 17.52 -1.84
CA PRO A 54 -0.65 16.65 -2.22
C PRO A 54 -1.50 16.29 -1.00
N GLU A 55 -2.81 16.45 -1.14
CA GLU A 55 -3.79 15.92 -0.20
C GLU A 55 -4.27 14.54 -0.68
N LEU A 56 -4.97 13.82 0.19
CA LEU A 56 -5.57 12.53 -0.16
C LEU A 56 -6.46 12.63 -1.41
N TYR A 57 -7.25 13.69 -1.50
CA TYR A 57 -8.15 13.92 -2.63
C TYR A 57 -7.39 14.00 -3.96
N ASP A 58 -6.27 14.74 -3.98
CA ASP A 58 -5.43 14.87 -5.18
C ASP A 58 -4.90 13.51 -5.62
N LEU A 59 -4.45 12.69 -4.67
CA LEU A 59 -3.91 11.35 -4.94
C LEU A 59 -4.97 10.36 -5.41
N LEU A 60 -6.20 10.44 -4.86
CA LEU A 60 -7.32 9.63 -5.33
C LEU A 60 -7.72 10.01 -6.76
N ASN A 61 -7.79 11.31 -7.06
CA ASN A 61 -8.09 11.77 -8.41
C ASN A 61 -6.98 11.41 -9.41
N LEU A 62 -5.71 11.53 -9.00
CA LEU A 62 -4.54 11.06 -9.76
C LEU A 62 -4.60 9.56 -10.05
N CYS A 63 -4.99 8.75 -9.07
CA CYS A 63 -5.00 7.29 -9.19
C CYS A 63 -6.33 6.71 -9.68
N LYS A 64 -7.35 7.52 -10.01
CA LYS A 64 -8.71 7.02 -10.30
C LYS A 64 -8.81 6.01 -11.45
N HIS A 65 -7.84 6.01 -12.36
CA HIS A 65 -7.74 5.05 -13.47
C HIS A 65 -6.62 4.00 -13.28
N GLN A 66 -6.07 3.92 -12.07
CA GLN A 66 -4.94 3.08 -11.71
C GLN A 66 -5.36 2.16 -10.56
N PRO A 67 -6.12 1.09 -10.84
CA PRO A 67 -6.77 0.27 -9.81
C PRO A 67 -5.76 -0.27 -8.78
N ILE A 68 -4.57 -0.65 -9.23
CA ILE A 68 -3.50 -1.17 -8.37
C ILE A 68 -3.03 -0.12 -7.35
N ARG A 69 -2.89 1.15 -7.75
CA ARG A 69 -2.53 2.24 -6.82
C ARG A 69 -3.68 2.60 -5.89
N LEU A 70 -4.93 2.59 -6.36
CA LEU A 70 -6.10 2.78 -5.48
C LEU A 70 -6.16 1.71 -4.39
N ILE A 71 -5.96 0.44 -4.77
CA ILE A 71 -5.85 -0.69 -3.83
C ILE A 71 -4.79 -0.43 -2.77
N ARG A 72 -3.64 0.15 -3.16
CA ARG A 72 -2.58 0.51 -2.21
C ARG A 72 -3.00 1.64 -1.27
N ILE A 73 -3.63 2.70 -1.76
CA ILE A 73 -4.13 3.80 -0.92
C ILE A 73 -5.08 3.22 0.14
N VAL A 74 -6.03 2.39 -0.27
CA VAL A 74 -6.98 1.70 0.63
C VAL A 74 -6.23 0.89 1.70
N LYS A 75 -5.25 0.07 1.29
CA LYS A 75 -4.44 -0.75 2.20
C LYS A 75 -3.65 0.09 3.19
N TYR A 76 -3.04 1.18 2.74
CA TYR A 76 -2.28 2.11 3.58
C TYR A 76 -3.14 2.64 4.73
N PHE A 77 -4.33 3.13 4.43
CA PHE A 77 -5.27 3.64 5.43
C PHE A 77 -5.73 2.55 6.39
N ARG A 78 -6.07 1.35 5.88
CA ARG A 78 -6.45 0.22 6.74
C ARG A 78 -5.35 -0.10 7.75
N THR A 79 -4.10 -0.17 7.31
CA THR A 79 -2.96 -0.43 8.20
C THR A 79 -2.79 0.65 9.27
N ILE A 80 -2.89 1.94 8.89
CA ILE A 80 -2.73 3.04 9.85
C ILE A 80 -3.88 3.09 10.86
N CYS A 81 -5.12 2.89 10.41
CA CYS A 81 -6.28 2.86 11.30
C CYS A 81 -6.18 1.73 12.32
N THR A 82 -5.85 0.51 11.89
CA THR A 82 -5.66 -0.62 12.80
C THR A 82 -4.56 -0.32 13.82
N SER A 83 -3.44 0.28 13.39
CA SER A 83 -2.34 0.63 14.31
C SER A 83 -2.72 1.73 15.32
N SER A 84 -3.54 2.70 14.90
CA SER A 84 -3.96 3.82 15.75
C SER A 84 -4.99 3.37 16.79
N PHE A 85 -5.94 2.51 16.38
CA PHE A 85 -6.96 1.94 17.26
C PHE A 85 -6.34 1.11 18.39
N ILE A 86 -5.34 0.28 18.08
CA ILE A 86 -4.62 -0.52 19.08
C ILE A 86 -3.92 0.41 20.09
N LYS A 87 -3.35 1.53 19.63
CA LYS A 87 -2.58 2.44 20.48
C LYS A 87 -3.45 3.26 21.43
N THR A 88 -4.67 3.65 21.03
CA THR A 88 -5.58 4.44 21.88
C THR A 88 -6.37 3.57 22.85
N ASN A 89 -6.73 2.35 22.45
CA ASN A 89 -7.57 1.47 23.28
C ASN A 89 -6.75 0.48 24.12
N GLY A 90 -5.54 0.14 23.68
CA GLY A 90 -4.63 -0.77 24.39
C GLY A 90 -4.00 -0.20 25.66
N LEU A 91 -4.26 1.08 26.01
CA LEU A 91 -3.84 1.65 27.29
C LEU A 91 -4.99 1.87 28.28
N SER A 92 -6.25 1.72 27.87
CA SER A 92 -7.38 2.07 28.73
C SER A 92 -8.23 0.89 29.15
N ILE A 93 -8.65 -0.03 28.28
CA ILE A 93 -9.69 -1.01 28.66
C ILE A 93 -9.63 -2.22 27.73
N MET A 94 -8.87 -3.24 28.11
CA MET A 94 -9.35 -4.62 27.97
C MET A 94 -8.74 -5.39 29.14
N ASN A 95 -9.53 -5.55 30.21
CA ASN A 95 -9.33 -6.62 31.17
C ASN A 95 -9.10 -7.90 30.36
N GLU A 96 -7.94 -8.52 30.56
CA GLU A 96 -7.51 -9.80 29.98
C GLU A 96 -8.61 -10.89 30.06
N LYS A 97 -9.53 -10.76 31.02
CA LYS A 97 -10.71 -11.62 31.22
C LYS A 97 -11.78 -11.58 30.13
N GLN A 98 -11.92 -10.51 29.33
CA GLN A 98 -12.95 -10.46 28.28
C GLN A 98 -12.46 -11.00 26.93
N LEU A 99 -11.14 -11.05 26.69
CA LEU A 99 -10.62 -11.68 25.47
C LEU A 99 -10.47 -13.20 25.66
N SER A 100 -10.19 -13.67 26.89
CA SER A 100 -10.21 -15.11 27.20
C SER A 100 -11.62 -15.72 27.12
N SER A 101 -12.68 -14.95 27.39
CA SER A 101 -14.06 -15.45 27.26
C SER A 101 -14.57 -15.54 25.82
N PHE A 102 -13.83 -15.02 24.83
CA PHE A 102 -14.21 -15.16 23.41
C PHE A 102 -13.47 -16.30 22.72
N ILE A 103 -12.52 -16.96 23.40
CA ILE A 103 -11.66 -18.01 22.82
C ILE A 103 -11.86 -19.37 23.53
N ASN A 104 -12.51 -19.41 24.70
CA ASN A 104 -12.63 -20.63 25.52
C ASN A 104 -14.07 -21.18 25.67
N ASP A 105 -14.99 -20.89 24.76
CA ASP A 105 -16.39 -21.37 24.84
C ASP A 105 -16.69 -22.52 23.85
N ASP A 106 -15.70 -23.35 23.49
CA ASP A 106 -15.88 -24.45 22.52
C ASP A 106 -15.29 -25.81 22.97
N ASP A 107 -15.03 -25.96 24.27
CA ASP A 107 -14.73 -27.26 24.90
C ASP A 107 -15.71 -27.43 26.07
N ASP A 108 -16.84 -28.08 25.82
CA ASP A 108 -17.37 -29.14 26.69
C ASP A 108 -18.70 -29.67 26.14
N ASP A 109 -18.61 -30.94 25.71
CA ASP A 109 -19.52 -32.03 25.99
C ASP A 109 -20.67 -32.43 25.03
N ASP A 110 -20.71 -33.76 24.87
CA ASP A 110 -21.79 -34.66 24.48
C ASP A 110 -22.00 -34.97 22.99
N ASP A 111 -21.41 -36.08 22.52
CA ASP A 111 -22.21 -37.30 22.29
C ASP A 111 -21.33 -38.54 22.00
N ASP A 112 -21.13 -39.34 23.04
CA ASP A 112 -21.41 -40.78 23.11
C ASP A 112 -21.16 -41.68 21.89
N GLY A 113 -20.08 -42.46 22.03
CA GLY A 113 -20.13 -43.93 22.02
C GLY A 113 -21.04 -44.64 21.00
N ARG A 114 -20.37 -45.34 20.08
CA ARG A 114 -20.62 -46.73 19.64
C ARG A 114 -19.41 -47.12 18.78
N ASP A 115 -18.56 -48.02 19.28
CA ASP A 115 -18.70 -49.47 19.14
C ASP A 115 -18.75 -49.91 17.69
N ASP A 116 -17.79 -50.77 17.36
CA ASP A 116 -17.99 -51.99 16.59
C ASP A 116 -18.43 -51.82 15.14
N ASP A 117 -17.48 -52.01 14.21
CA ASP A 117 -17.27 -53.34 13.65
C ASP A 117 -16.44 -53.26 12.36
N ASP A 118 -15.51 -54.20 12.29
CA ASP A 118 -15.09 -54.95 11.11
C ASP A 118 -15.99 -54.74 9.88
N ASP A 119 -15.36 -54.49 8.73
CA ASP A 119 -15.45 -55.43 7.62
C ASP A 119 -14.41 -55.07 6.54
N ASP A 120 -13.45 -55.98 6.41
CA ASP A 120 -12.89 -56.37 5.13
C ASP A 120 -14.02 -56.47 4.10
N ASP A 121 -13.84 -55.89 2.92
CA ASP A 121 -14.22 -56.61 1.70
C ASP A 121 -13.51 -56.03 0.48
N ASP A 122 -12.76 -56.94 -0.14
CA ASP A 122 -12.34 -56.94 -1.52
C ASP A 122 -13.48 -56.47 -2.45
N ASP A 123 -13.16 -55.66 -3.46
CA ASP A 123 -13.82 -55.85 -4.75
C ASP A 123 -12.90 -55.47 -5.92
N ASP A 124 -12.24 -56.51 -6.40
CA ASP A 124 -11.76 -56.66 -7.76
C ASP A 124 -12.94 -56.63 -8.74
N GLY A 125 -13.07 -55.57 -9.54
CA GLY A 125 -14.01 -55.55 -10.67
C GLY A 125 -13.62 -54.46 -11.67
N ARG A 126 -12.81 -54.78 -12.69
CA ARG A 126 -13.23 -55.27 -14.02
C ARG A 126 -14.05 -54.25 -14.79
N ASP A 127 -13.50 -53.82 -15.93
CA ASP A 127 -13.97 -54.20 -17.28
C ASP A 127 -15.16 -53.28 -17.63
N ASP A 128 -15.38 -52.80 -18.83
CA ASP A 128 -14.77 -52.84 -20.14
C ASP A 128 -15.67 -51.87 -20.95
N ASP A 129 -15.34 -51.67 -22.22
CA ASP A 129 -16.29 -51.32 -23.29
C ASP A 129 -16.75 -49.85 -23.33
N ASP A 130 -16.27 -49.09 -24.32
CA ASP A 130 -16.70 -49.13 -25.74
C ASP A 130 -18.01 -48.35 -25.94
N ASP A 131 -18.11 -47.79 -27.15
CA ASP A 131 -19.21 -47.10 -27.80
C ASP A 131 -18.91 -45.60 -27.98
N ASP A 132 -18.27 -45.22 -29.09
CA ASP A 132 -18.72 -45.27 -30.49
C ASP A 132 -19.14 -43.87 -30.92
N ASP A 133 -18.48 -43.41 -31.97
CA ASP A 133 -19.05 -42.81 -33.17
C ASP A 133 -20.34 -41.99 -33.01
N ASP A 134 -20.25 -40.71 -33.38
CA ASP A 134 -21.07 -40.21 -34.48
C ASP A 134 -20.46 -38.88 -34.98
N ASP A 135 -19.71 -39.04 -36.07
CA ASP A 135 -19.91 -38.38 -37.36
C ASP A 135 -20.69 -37.05 -37.42
N ASP A 136 -20.09 -36.16 -38.20
CA ASP A 136 -20.71 -35.30 -39.20
C ASP A 136 -21.97 -34.52 -38.79
N ASP A 137 -21.81 -33.20 -38.74
CA ASP A 137 -22.56 -32.40 -39.71
C ASP A 137 -21.82 -31.08 -39.97
N ASP A 138 -21.26 -31.03 -41.18
CA ASP A 138 -21.19 -29.82 -41.99
C ASP A 138 -22.51 -29.04 -41.86
N ASP A 139 -22.41 -27.76 -41.52
CA ASP A 139 -23.27 -26.78 -42.18
C ASP A 139 -22.53 -25.45 -42.26
N ASP A 140 -22.03 -25.24 -43.48
CA ASP A 140 -21.90 -23.94 -44.11
C ASP A 140 -23.07 -23.04 -43.74
N ASP A 141 -22.80 -21.89 -43.12
CA ASP A 141 -23.58 -20.70 -43.42
C ASP A 141 -22.68 -19.47 -43.42
N ASP A 142 -22.22 -19.25 -44.64
CA ASP A 142 -21.79 -18.02 -45.25
C ASP A 142 -22.84 -16.91 -45.02
N ASP A 143 -22.59 -15.97 -44.08
CA ASP A 143 -23.29 -14.68 -44.13
C ASP A 143 -22.49 -13.50 -43.54
N ASN A 144 -21.66 -12.92 -44.40
CA ASN A 144 -21.87 -11.57 -44.92
C ASN A 144 -22.18 -10.41 -43.91
N ASN A 145 -21.28 -9.41 -43.94
CA ASN A 145 -21.61 -7.98 -43.84
C ASN A 145 -22.34 -7.42 -42.60
N ASN A 146 -21.58 -7.03 -41.57
CA ASN A 146 -21.52 -5.64 -41.06
C ASN A 146 -20.75 -5.57 -39.73
N ILE A 147 -19.45 -5.27 -39.79
CA ILE A 147 -18.76 -4.72 -38.62
C ILE A 147 -19.17 -3.25 -38.48
N ARG A 148 -20.42 -3.04 -38.02
CA ARG A 148 -20.80 -1.81 -37.34
C ARG A 148 -20.02 -1.78 -36.03
N LYS A 149 -18.96 -0.95 -36.01
CA LYS A 149 -18.28 -0.52 -34.79
C LYS A 149 -19.34 -0.12 -33.75
N PRO A 150 -19.49 -0.83 -32.63
CA PRO A 150 -20.30 -0.31 -31.54
C PRO A 150 -19.48 0.82 -30.92
N ASN A 151 -19.92 2.05 -31.16
CA ASN A 151 -19.58 3.20 -30.33
C ASN A 151 -20.11 2.93 -28.92
N HIS A 152 -19.42 2.08 -28.16
CA HIS A 152 -19.56 2.04 -26.71
C HIS A 152 -18.93 3.32 -26.17
N ILE A 153 -19.75 4.37 -26.16
CA ILE A 153 -19.60 5.51 -25.26
C ILE A 153 -19.54 4.89 -23.87
N LEU A 154 -18.33 4.84 -23.29
CA LEU A 154 -18.12 4.51 -21.88
C LEU A 154 -19.11 5.35 -21.06
N PRO A 155 -19.90 4.74 -20.16
CA PRO A 155 -20.84 5.48 -19.34
C PRO A 155 -20.04 6.50 -18.52
N ASN A 156 -20.34 7.77 -18.79
CA ASN A 156 -19.77 8.94 -18.13
C ASN A 156 -19.78 8.68 -16.61
N SER A 157 -18.61 8.61 -15.99
CA SER A 157 -18.37 8.13 -14.61
C SER A 157 -18.93 9.09 -13.55
N LYS A 158 -20.26 9.24 -13.49
CA LYS A 158 -20.94 10.09 -12.50
C LYS A 158 -20.77 9.59 -11.07
N CYS A 159 -20.40 8.33 -10.87
CA CYS A 159 -20.22 7.75 -9.54
C CYS A 159 -19.17 8.51 -8.71
N PHE A 160 -18.03 8.93 -9.30
CA PHE A 160 -16.98 9.58 -8.50
C PHE A 160 -17.24 11.06 -8.15
N ASN A 161 -18.04 11.78 -8.95
CA ASN A 161 -18.17 13.24 -8.82
C ASN A 161 -19.12 13.69 -7.69
N SER A 162 -19.98 12.81 -7.16
CA SER A 162 -20.89 13.15 -6.06
C SER A 162 -20.27 13.05 -4.66
N PHE A 163 -18.97 12.79 -4.54
CA PHE A 163 -18.31 12.43 -3.27
C PHE A 163 -17.39 13.54 -2.69
N LEU A 164 -17.74 14.82 -2.91
CA LEU A 164 -16.95 15.97 -2.42
C LEU A 164 -16.98 16.09 -0.88
N PRO A 165 -15.89 16.56 -0.21
CA PRO A 165 -15.69 16.33 1.22
C PRO A 165 -15.83 17.60 2.07
N HIS A 166 -16.74 17.62 3.05
CA HIS A 166 -16.69 18.51 4.23
C HIS A 166 -17.10 17.69 5.49
N ASN A 167 -16.20 17.57 6.49
CA ASN A 167 -16.33 16.93 7.83
C ASN A 167 -16.16 15.40 8.02
N ASN A 168 -15.87 15.01 9.28
CA ASN A 168 -15.57 13.66 9.84
C ASN A 168 -16.51 12.51 9.41
N SER A 169 -17.68 12.79 8.82
CA SER A 169 -18.52 11.80 8.14
C SER A 169 -17.83 11.15 6.93
N ASN A 170 -16.74 11.75 6.45
CA ASN A 170 -15.92 11.25 5.37
C ASN A 170 -15.18 9.96 5.72
N TRP A 171 -14.73 9.75 6.96
CA TRP A 171 -14.09 8.49 7.34
C TRP A 171 -15.07 7.33 7.31
N ILE A 172 -16.31 7.53 7.75
CA ILE A 172 -17.36 6.50 7.68
C ILE A 172 -17.75 6.22 6.22
N ARG A 173 -17.77 7.24 5.35
CA ARG A 173 -18.00 7.06 3.90
C ARG A 173 -16.83 6.41 3.19
N LEU A 174 -15.59 6.78 3.51
CA LEU A 174 -14.37 6.16 3.00
C LEU A 174 -14.26 4.74 3.53
N ASN A 175 -14.66 4.47 4.77
CA ASN A 175 -14.71 3.14 5.37
C ASN A 175 -15.84 2.30 4.76
N LYS A 176 -17.01 2.88 4.45
CA LYS A 176 -18.06 2.22 3.65
C LYS A 176 -17.55 1.92 2.24
N LEU A 177 -16.80 2.84 1.64
CA LEU A 177 -16.13 2.66 0.37
C LEU A 177 -15.00 1.63 0.49
N PHE A 178 -14.28 1.52 1.60
CA PHE A 178 -13.23 0.53 1.86
C PHE A 178 -13.76 -0.86 2.21
N HIS A 179 -14.95 -0.93 2.82
CA HIS A 179 -15.70 -2.17 3.02
C HIS A 179 -16.36 -2.63 1.71
N GLN A 180 -16.86 -1.70 0.88
CA GLN A 180 -17.32 -2.00 -0.49
C GLN A 180 -16.15 -2.35 -1.43
N LEU A 181 -15.00 -1.69 -1.23
CA LEU A 181 -13.70 -2.04 -1.80
C LEU A 181 -12.97 -3.03 -0.87
N SER A 182 -13.66 -3.96 -0.23
CA SER A 182 -13.01 -5.18 0.24
C SER A 182 -12.45 -5.82 -1.01
N ILE A 183 -11.27 -5.38 -1.48
CA ILE A 183 -10.72 -5.73 -2.78
C ILE A 183 -10.50 -7.22 -2.65
N PRO A 184 -11.42 -8.03 -3.17
CA PRO A 184 -11.28 -9.44 -2.98
C PRO A 184 -10.02 -9.78 -3.75
N LEU A 185 -9.23 -10.72 -3.24
CA LEU A 185 -8.34 -11.41 -4.15
C LEU A 185 -9.22 -11.84 -5.34
N PRO A 186 -8.76 -11.70 -6.59
CA PRO A 186 -9.44 -12.34 -7.69
C PRO A 186 -9.41 -13.84 -7.40
N THR A 187 -10.42 -14.32 -6.67
CA THR A 187 -10.65 -15.73 -6.45
C THR A 187 -10.99 -16.27 -7.82
N ILE A 188 -10.21 -17.26 -8.26
CA ILE A 188 -10.43 -17.94 -9.54
C ILE A 188 -11.70 -18.79 -9.45
N HIS A 189 -12.16 -19.13 -8.24
CA HIS A 189 -13.39 -19.88 -8.03
C HIS A 189 -14.61 -19.03 -8.39
N HIS A 190 -15.28 -19.46 -9.45
CA HIS A 190 -16.30 -18.75 -10.21
C HIS A 190 -17.66 -18.53 -9.49
N HIS A 191 -17.81 -18.84 -8.21
CA HIS A 191 -19.14 -18.92 -7.59
C HIS A 191 -19.59 -17.73 -6.73
N HIS A 192 -18.77 -16.71 -6.48
CA HIS A 192 -19.24 -15.51 -5.78
C HIS A 192 -19.43 -14.30 -6.70
N LYS A 193 -20.70 -13.87 -6.82
CA LYS A 193 -21.18 -12.75 -7.66
C LYS A 193 -20.67 -11.35 -7.23
N ASP A 194 -19.97 -11.21 -6.11
CA ASP A 194 -19.64 -9.91 -5.51
C ASP A 194 -18.27 -9.33 -5.93
N ASN A 195 -17.92 -9.42 -7.22
CA ASN A 195 -16.66 -8.89 -7.73
C ASN A 195 -16.82 -7.52 -8.43
N SER A 196 -17.65 -6.64 -7.86
CA SER A 196 -18.08 -5.37 -8.46
C SER A 196 -16.93 -4.39 -8.76
N PHE A 197 -15.85 -4.41 -7.98
CA PHE A 197 -14.71 -3.50 -8.21
C PHE A 197 -14.02 -3.76 -9.55
N TRP A 198 -13.70 -5.03 -9.85
CA TRP A 198 -12.96 -5.37 -11.07
C TRP A 198 -13.80 -5.23 -12.34
N GLN A 199 -15.14 -5.20 -12.21
CA GLN A 199 -16.05 -4.93 -13.33
C GLN A 199 -15.90 -3.49 -13.88
N LEU A 200 -15.37 -2.55 -13.07
CA LEU A 200 -15.13 -1.17 -13.48
C LEU A 200 -13.86 -0.99 -14.33
N TYR A 201 -13.01 -2.03 -14.43
CA TYR A 201 -11.72 -1.94 -15.10
C TYR A 201 -11.59 -3.00 -16.20
N PRO A 202 -10.82 -2.72 -17.27
CA PRO A 202 -10.49 -3.72 -18.28
C PRO A 202 -9.96 -5.03 -17.68
N LEU A 203 -10.41 -6.17 -18.20
CA LEU A 203 -10.05 -7.52 -17.73
C LEU A 203 -8.54 -7.74 -17.59
N LYS A 204 -7.74 -7.12 -18.47
CA LYS A 204 -6.27 -7.13 -18.42
C LYS A 204 -5.70 -6.67 -17.07
N PHE A 205 -6.34 -5.72 -16.37
CA PHE A 205 -5.89 -5.28 -15.06
C PHE A 205 -6.08 -6.36 -13.99
N LYS A 206 -7.18 -7.10 -14.05
CA LYS A 206 -7.44 -8.25 -13.17
C LYS A 206 -6.36 -9.33 -13.38
N GLN A 207 -6.03 -9.62 -14.64
CA GLN A 207 -4.96 -10.56 -14.98
C GLN A 207 -3.61 -10.11 -14.44
N ILE A 208 -3.22 -8.84 -14.66
CA ILE A 208 -1.94 -8.32 -14.15
C ILE A 208 -1.92 -8.32 -12.62
N TYR A 209 -3.01 -7.95 -11.96
CA TYR A 209 -3.08 -8.00 -10.50
C TYR A 209 -2.88 -9.43 -9.97
N TYR A 210 -3.45 -10.43 -10.63
CA TYR A 210 -3.22 -11.83 -10.27
C TYR A 210 -1.76 -12.26 -10.47
N GLN A 211 -1.11 -11.82 -11.56
CA GLN A 211 0.32 -12.05 -11.79
C GLN A 211 1.19 -11.41 -10.72
N LEU A 212 0.90 -10.16 -10.34
CA LEU A 212 1.57 -9.46 -9.25
C LEU A 212 1.36 -10.18 -7.91
N TYR A 213 0.17 -10.70 -7.65
CA TYR A 213 -0.11 -11.46 -6.44
C TYR A 213 0.72 -12.76 -6.38
N LYS A 214 0.77 -13.54 -7.47
CA LYS A 214 1.65 -14.72 -7.56
C LYS A 214 3.12 -14.34 -7.36
N GLY A 215 3.56 -13.28 -8.04
CA GLY A 215 4.90 -12.71 -7.89
C GLY A 215 5.24 -12.35 -6.45
N LYS A 216 4.30 -11.73 -5.74
CA LYS A 216 4.44 -11.41 -4.31
C LYS A 216 4.63 -12.66 -3.46
N LEU A 217 3.88 -13.73 -3.71
CA LEU A 217 4.05 -14.99 -2.98
C LEU A 217 5.46 -15.56 -3.21
N LEU A 218 5.93 -15.58 -4.47
CA LEU A 218 7.30 -16.01 -4.79
C LEU A 218 8.35 -15.15 -4.08
N ARG A 219 8.16 -13.83 -4.02
CA ARG A 219 9.05 -12.94 -3.28
C ARG A 219 9.10 -13.27 -1.79
N LEU A 220 7.95 -13.51 -1.17
CA LEU A 220 7.89 -13.88 0.25
C LEU A 220 8.58 -15.23 0.49
N THR A 221 8.30 -16.25 -0.32
CA THR A 221 8.99 -17.54 -0.24
C THR A 221 10.50 -17.39 -0.41
N ARG A 222 10.96 -16.53 -1.34
CA ARG A 222 12.38 -16.25 -1.53
C ARG A 222 13.01 -15.60 -0.31
N ILE A 223 12.31 -14.66 0.33
CA ILE A 223 12.76 -14.04 1.60
C ILE A 223 12.86 -15.11 2.69
N ASP A 224 11.84 -15.95 2.84
CA ASP A 224 11.79 -16.98 3.88
C ASP A 224 12.98 -17.95 3.71
N LEU A 225 13.19 -18.48 2.49
CA LEU A 225 14.33 -19.34 2.15
C LEU A 225 15.68 -18.69 2.45
N MET A 226 15.82 -17.39 2.18
CA MET A 226 17.04 -16.65 2.49
C MET A 226 17.27 -16.53 4.00
N THR A 227 16.21 -16.46 4.80
CA THR A 227 16.31 -16.29 6.25
C THR A 227 16.40 -17.60 7.04
N CYS A 228 15.87 -18.71 6.52
CA CYS A 228 15.80 -19.99 7.25
C CYS A 228 17.17 -20.57 7.65
N ASN A 229 18.23 -20.28 6.89
CA ASN A 229 19.56 -20.87 7.08
C ASN A 229 20.60 -19.88 7.62
N GLU A 230 20.18 -18.69 8.02
CA GLU A 230 21.10 -17.64 8.47
C GLU A 230 21.22 -17.58 9.99
N SER A 231 22.36 -17.10 10.48
CA SER A 231 22.54 -16.87 11.91
C SER A 231 21.55 -15.82 12.44
N ILE A 232 21.24 -15.89 13.74
CA ILE A 232 20.35 -14.92 14.41
C ILE A 232 20.81 -13.47 14.16
N GLU A 233 22.11 -13.21 14.20
CA GLU A 233 22.67 -11.88 13.94
C GLU A 233 22.38 -11.40 12.52
N LYS A 234 22.59 -12.26 11.51
CA LYS A 234 22.27 -11.94 10.12
C LYS A 234 20.77 -11.75 9.92
N PHE A 235 19.93 -12.60 10.51
CA PHE A 235 18.48 -12.45 10.50
C PHE A 235 18.04 -11.07 11.06
N LEU A 236 18.55 -10.68 12.23
CA LEU A 236 18.27 -9.38 12.84
C LEU A 236 18.76 -8.22 11.96
N SER A 237 19.94 -8.35 11.35
CA SER A 237 20.48 -7.36 10.42
C SER A 237 19.58 -7.19 9.18
N PHE A 238 19.09 -8.30 8.63
CA PHE A 238 18.17 -8.31 7.50
C PHE A 238 16.81 -7.71 7.86
N HIS A 239 16.30 -7.99 9.06
CA HIS A 239 15.06 -7.39 9.54
C HIS A 239 15.18 -5.86 9.69
N ARG A 240 16.29 -5.36 10.28
CA ARG A 240 16.59 -3.93 10.35
C ARG A 240 16.70 -3.31 8.96
N LEU A 241 17.36 -4.00 8.03
CA LEU A 241 17.43 -3.60 6.63
C LEU A 241 16.02 -3.44 6.04
N ARG A 242 15.14 -4.44 6.18
CA ARG A 242 13.76 -4.43 5.68
C ARG A 242 12.93 -3.29 6.27
N GLN A 243 13.07 -3.00 7.57
CA GLN A 243 12.43 -1.84 8.20
C GLN A 243 12.93 -0.50 7.63
N SER A 244 14.22 -0.44 7.26
CA SER A 244 14.83 0.75 6.65
C SER A 244 14.59 0.86 5.14
N ALA A 245 14.24 -0.25 4.48
CA ALA A 245 14.05 -0.40 3.04
C ALA A 245 12.68 0.14 2.58
N SER A 246 12.48 1.45 2.74
CA SER A 246 11.25 2.09 2.30
C SER A 246 11.47 3.56 1.98
N LEU A 247 10.85 4.03 0.89
CA LEU A 247 10.78 5.47 0.60
C LEU A 247 10.03 6.25 1.70
N LEU A 248 9.17 5.59 2.49
CA LEU A 248 8.54 6.19 3.69
C LEU A 248 9.58 6.65 4.72
N ASN A 249 10.76 6.03 4.78
CA ASN A 249 11.81 6.50 5.69
C ASN A 249 12.39 7.86 5.29
N LEU A 250 12.21 8.26 4.03
CA LEU A 250 12.57 9.60 3.58
C LEU A 250 11.54 10.65 3.97
N THR A 251 10.30 10.27 4.30
CA THR A 251 9.29 11.23 4.73
C THR A 251 9.37 11.54 6.23
N LYS A 252 10.22 10.83 6.97
CA LYS A 252 10.54 11.15 8.38
C LYS A 252 11.26 12.50 8.48
N SER A 253 11.04 13.22 9.57
CA SER A 253 11.38 14.65 9.75
C SER A 253 12.78 15.06 9.28
N CYS A 254 13.82 14.25 9.55
CA CYS A 254 15.20 14.56 9.17
C CYS A 254 15.50 14.42 7.67
N ASN A 255 14.74 13.62 6.93
CA ASN A 255 14.94 13.36 5.50
C ASN A 255 13.83 13.95 4.63
N LEU A 256 12.73 14.42 5.23
CA LEU A 256 11.57 14.95 4.50
C LEU A 256 11.97 16.06 3.53
N LYS A 257 12.87 16.96 3.94
CA LYS A 257 13.41 18.01 3.07
C LYS A 257 14.12 17.45 1.84
N LYS A 258 14.90 16.36 2.01
CA LYS A 258 15.60 15.68 0.92
C LYS A 258 14.60 15.03 -0.03
N PHE A 259 13.56 14.37 0.51
CA PHE A 259 12.50 13.76 -0.30
C PHE A 259 11.75 14.80 -1.12
N LEU A 260 11.30 15.89 -0.48
CA LEU A 260 10.62 16.99 -1.16
C LEU A 260 11.50 17.62 -2.23
N TYR A 261 12.76 17.90 -1.90
CA TYR A 261 13.71 18.40 -2.88
C TYR A 261 13.83 17.45 -4.05
N TRP A 262 14.00 16.14 -3.81
CA TRP A 262 14.10 15.15 -4.89
C TRP A 262 12.83 15.13 -5.75
N PHE A 263 11.66 15.02 -5.11
CA PHE A 263 10.38 14.87 -5.78
C PHE A 263 10.07 16.05 -6.70
N TYR A 264 10.22 17.28 -6.19
CA TYR A 264 10.01 18.48 -7.00
C TYR A 264 11.15 18.73 -7.98
N TYR A 265 12.41 18.49 -7.60
CA TYR A 265 13.56 18.70 -8.49
C TYR A 265 13.53 17.79 -9.71
N CYS A 266 13.03 16.56 -9.59
CA CYS A 266 12.93 15.63 -10.71
C CYS A 266 12.17 16.23 -11.91
N THR A 267 11.22 17.15 -11.68
CA THR A 267 10.47 17.83 -12.76
C THR A 267 11.23 18.98 -13.40
N LEU A 268 11.99 19.73 -12.61
CA LEU A 268 12.73 20.91 -13.07
C LEU A 268 13.78 20.57 -14.12
N ASN A 269 14.34 19.36 -14.05
CA ASN A 269 15.41 18.93 -14.94
C ASN A 269 14.94 18.60 -16.37
N ASN A 270 13.63 18.58 -16.63
CA ASN A 270 13.07 18.37 -17.98
C ASN A 270 12.80 19.69 -18.73
N ASN A 271 12.71 20.82 -18.03
CA ASN A 271 12.46 22.13 -18.63
C ASN A 271 13.76 22.93 -18.67
N HIS A 272 14.17 23.39 -19.86
CA HIS A 272 15.38 24.20 -20.06
C HIS A 272 15.35 25.59 -19.38
N ASN A 273 14.27 25.96 -18.70
CA ASN A 273 14.09 27.29 -18.14
C ASN A 273 14.64 27.37 -16.70
N HIS A 274 15.92 27.68 -16.58
CA HIS A 274 16.67 27.65 -15.32
C HIS A 274 16.14 28.65 -14.25
N ASP A 275 15.46 29.72 -14.66
CA ASP A 275 14.94 30.75 -13.76
C ASP A 275 13.64 30.34 -13.04
N GLU A 276 12.71 29.67 -13.74
CA GLU A 276 11.49 29.13 -13.12
C GLU A 276 11.83 28.09 -12.05
N ASN A 277 12.84 27.26 -12.31
CA ASN A 277 13.34 26.26 -11.38
C ASN A 277 13.81 26.86 -10.04
N LYS A 278 14.39 28.06 -10.08
CA LYS A 278 14.88 28.76 -8.88
C LYS A 278 13.72 29.30 -8.04
N ILE A 279 12.66 29.77 -8.70
CA ILE A 279 11.45 30.28 -8.03
C ILE A 279 10.72 29.14 -7.34
N THR A 280 10.47 28.02 -8.04
CA THR A 280 9.81 26.83 -7.46
C THR A 280 10.56 26.32 -6.23
N LEU A 281 11.88 26.25 -6.30
CA LEU A 281 12.69 25.79 -5.16
C LEU A 281 12.63 26.74 -3.96
N LYS A 282 12.59 28.06 -4.20
CA LYS A 282 12.40 29.06 -3.14
C LYS A 282 11.02 28.88 -2.48
N THR A 283 9.97 28.72 -3.28
CA THR A 283 8.61 28.47 -2.78
C THR A 283 8.52 27.18 -1.96
N ILE A 284 9.15 26.09 -2.39
CA ILE A 284 9.18 24.82 -1.64
C ILE A 284 9.92 24.99 -0.31
N ASN A 285 11.06 25.70 -0.31
CA ASN A 285 11.78 25.98 0.93
C ASN A 285 10.95 26.83 1.90
N GLU A 286 10.26 27.86 1.40
CA GLU A 286 9.37 28.70 2.21
C GLU A 286 8.20 27.89 2.78
N GLN A 287 7.59 27.00 1.99
CA GLN A 287 6.54 26.10 2.46
C GLN A 287 7.08 25.15 3.53
N TYR A 288 8.21 24.50 3.28
CA TYR A 288 8.85 23.62 4.26
C TYR A 288 9.17 24.33 5.57
N LEU A 289 9.66 25.58 5.51
CA LEU A 289 9.92 26.39 6.70
C LEU A 289 8.63 26.75 7.45
N LYS A 290 7.56 27.14 6.73
CA LYS A 290 6.24 27.37 7.32
C LYS A 290 5.71 26.11 8.01
N MET A 291 5.92 24.94 7.41
CA MET A 291 5.53 23.66 7.99
C MET A 291 6.31 23.32 9.26
N LEU A 292 7.63 23.51 9.27
CA LEU A 292 8.45 23.31 10.46
C LEU A 292 8.02 24.23 11.60
N HIS A 293 7.72 25.49 11.29
CA HIS A 293 7.27 26.46 12.28
C HIS A 293 5.94 26.05 12.92
N ASN A 294 4.97 25.63 12.11
CA ASN A 294 3.66 25.17 12.60
C ASN A 294 3.77 23.91 13.49
N SER A 295 4.74 23.03 13.22
CA SER A 295 5.01 21.86 14.06
C SER A 295 5.61 22.22 15.42
N MET A 296 6.37 23.31 15.52
CA MET A 296 7.00 23.74 16.79
C MET A 296 6.04 24.52 17.69
N THR A 297 5.14 25.33 17.11
CA THR A 297 4.18 26.15 17.86
C THR A 297 3.09 25.34 18.57
N CYS A 298 2.84 24.10 18.15
CA CYS A 298 1.85 23.23 18.78
C CYS A 298 2.31 22.66 20.14
N SER A 299 3.59 22.77 20.49
CA SER A 299 4.15 22.13 21.69
C SER A 299 4.32 23.06 22.90
N THR A 300 4.02 24.36 22.79
CA THR A 300 4.41 25.36 23.82
C THR A 300 3.29 25.89 24.70
N THR A 301 2.03 25.45 24.54
CA THR A 301 0.87 26.07 25.21
C THR A 301 0.40 25.41 26.52
N THR A 302 1.19 24.50 27.11
CA THR A 302 0.77 23.77 28.33
C THR A 302 1.85 23.84 29.41
N THR A 303 2.05 24.99 30.05
CA THR A 303 2.58 25.09 31.43
C THR A 303 2.60 26.54 31.92
N THR A 304 1.48 27.01 32.46
CA THR A 304 1.49 28.04 33.51
C THR A 304 0.18 27.95 34.30
N THR A 305 0.16 27.05 35.26
CA THR A 305 -0.64 27.23 36.48
C THR A 305 0.27 26.95 37.65
N THR A 306 0.85 28.05 38.13
CA THR A 306 1.51 28.22 39.42
C THR A 306 0.54 27.95 40.56
N THR A 307 0.90 27.02 41.44
CA THR A 307 0.50 27.10 42.86
C THR A 307 1.71 26.78 43.73
N THR A 308 2.21 27.86 44.32
CA THR A 308 3.16 27.94 45.43
C THR A 308 2.59 27.30 46.69
N THR A 309 3.32 26.35 47.28
CA THR A 309 3.23 26.10 48.73
C THR A 309 4.58 25.63 49.26
N THR A 310 5.14 26.47 50.12
CA THR A 310 6.31 26.30 50.97
C THR A 310 6.16 25.13 51.95
N THR A 311 7.21 24.31 52.11
CA THR A 311 7.32 23.32 53.18
C THR A 311 8.61 23.51 53.97
N THR A 312 8.45 23.97 55.21
CA THR A 312 9.38 23.78 56.32
C THR A 312 9.07 22.46 57.05
N THR A 313 10.14 21.82 57.52
CA THR A 313 10.24 20.55 58.25
C THR A 313 9.50 20.51 59.60
N SER A 314 8.83 19.38 59.92
CA SER A 314 9.13 18.47 61.06
C SER A 314 7.98 17.52 61.44
N PHE A 315 8.35 16.25 61.68
CA PHE A 315 7.71 15.13 62.41
C PHE A 315 6.31 15.26 63.04
N SER A 316 5.42 14.30 62.74
CA SER A 316 4.95 13.20 63.64
C SER A 316 3.52 12.70 63.33
N SER A 317 3.36 11.40 63.55
CA SER A 317 2.19 10.50 63.55
C SER A 317 0.76 11.07 63.70
N SER A 318 -0.18 10.54 62.91
CA SER A 318 -1.30 9.67 63.36
C SER A 318 -2.53 9.76 62.42
N LEU A 319 -3.31 8.67 62.41
CA LEU A 319 -4.47 8.40 61.57
C LEU A 319 -5.56 9.48 61.62
N SER A 320 -6.18 9.76 60.47
CA SER A 320 -7.65 9.87 60.37
C SER A 320 -8.12 9.94 58.92
N SER A 321 -9.15 9.13 58.68
CA SER A 321 -10.01 9.03 57.50
C SER A 321 -10.71 10.36 57.19
N SER A 322 -10.65 10.80 55.93
CA SER A 322 -11.64 11.73 55.39
C SER A 322 -11.89 11.49 53.90
N SER A 323 -13.18 11.37 53.62
CA SER A 323 -13.86 11.23 52.33
C SER A 323 -13.52 12.40 51.40
N LEU A 324 -13.04 12.09 50.20
CA LEU A 324 -12.87 13.05 49.10
C LEU A 324 -13.86 12.70 47.98
N THR A 325 -14.88 13.54 47.86
CA THR A 325 -15.79 13.62 46.72
C THR A 325 -15.03 13.95 45.44
N ILE A 326 -15.10 13.04 44.47
CA ILE A 326 -14.55 13.20 43.12
C ILE A 326 -15.53 14.04 42.30
N ASP A 327 -15.26 15.33 42.16
CA ASP A 327 -15.92 16.18 41.17
C ASP A 327 -15.34 15.86 39.78
N SER A 328 -16.09 15.06 39.03
CA SER A 328 -15.77 14.68 37.65
C SER A 328 -16.32 15.73 36.68
N THR A 329 -15.62 16.86 36.59
CA THR A 329 -15.83 17.82 35.48
C THR A 329 -15.14 17.27 34.23
N VAL A 330 -15.89 16.46 33.48
CA VAL A 330 -15.53 16.00 32.12
C VAL A 330 -15.54 17.21 31.20
N SER A 331 -14.39 17.88 31.10
CA SER A 331 -14.14 18.86 30.05
C SER A 331 -13.99 18.09 28.73
N SER A 332 -15.04 18.13 27.92
CA SER A 332 -15.10 17.66 26.54
C SER A 332 -14.23 18.54 25.64
N GLY A 333 -12.93 18.53 25.90
CA GLY A 333 -11.91 19.09 25.02
C GLY A 333 -11.97 18.34 23.71
N SER A 334 -12.62 18.94 22.72
CA SER A 334 -12.56 18.52 21.33
C SER A 334 -11.12 18.65 20.86
N SER A 335 -10.35 17.57 21.06
CA SER A 335 -9.02 17.41 20.51
C SER A 335 -9.18 17.40 19.00
N SER A 336 -9.04 18.57 18.40
CA SER A 336 -8.91 18.72 16.95
C SER A 336 -7.70 17.88 16.55
N SER A 337 -7.96 16.68 16.06
CA SER A 337 -6.95 15.78 15.53
C SER A 337 -6.31 16.51 14.37
N SER A 338 -5.18 17.18 14.64
CA SER A 338 -4.38 17.82 13.61
C SER A 338 -3.81 16.70 12.76
N SER A 339 -4.56 16.33 11.72
CA SER A 339 -4.11 15.39 10.69
C SER A 339 -2.71 15.84 10.28
N SER A 340 -1.72 14.95 10.43
CA SER A 340 -0.33 15.33 10.18
C SER A 340 -0.25 15.96 8.78
N PRO A 341 0.33 17.16 8.60
CA PRO A 341 0.29 17.91 7.35
C PRO A 341 1.11 17.26 6.20
N HIS A 342 1.44 15.98 6.34
CA HIS A 342 2.33 15.21 5.48
C HIS A 342 1.70 13.92 4.96
N GLU A 343 0.42 13.66 5.25
CA GLU A 343 -0.21 12.38 4.91
C GLU A 343 -0.16 12.06 3.42
N GLY A 344 -0.45 13.03 2.54
CA GLY A 344 -0.35 12.79 1.10
C GLY A 344 1.08 12.52 0.64
N LEU A 345 2.10 13.12 1.26
CA LEU A 345 3.50 12.77 0.95
C LEU A 345 3.86 11.36 1.39
N HIS A 346 3.31 10.90 2.52
CA HIS A 346 3.50 9.52 2.98
C HIS A 346 2.84 8.53 2.02
N ILE A 347 1.61 8.80 1.58
CA ILE A 347 0.90 7.98 0.60
C ILE A 347 1.68 7.96 -0.72
N LEU A 348 2.17 9.11 -1.17
CA LEU A 348 2.98 9.21 -2.39
C LEU A 348 4.26 8.36 -2.29
N ALA A 349 5.01 8.47 -1.20
CA ALA A 349 6.19 7.64 -0.97
C ALA A 349 5.84 6.15 -0.89
N TYR A 350 4.71 5.81 -0.26
CA TYR A 350 4.19 4.44 -0.19
C TYR A 350 3.81 3.89 -1.58
N LEU A 351 3.20 4.71 -2.44
CA LEU A 351 2.86 4.34 -3.81
C LEU A 351 4.11 4.07 -4.66
N LEU A 352 5.09 4.97 -4.63
CA LEU A 352 6.35 4.79 -5.35
C LEU A 352 7.11 3.55 -4.84
N ASN A 353 7.11 3.31 -3.54
CA ASN A 353 7.68 2.10 -2.95
C ASN A 353 6.97 0.84 -3.45
N GLY A 354 5.63 0.89 -3.51
CA GLY A 354 4.80 -0.18 -4.03
C GLY A 354 5.06 -0.47 -5.52
N ASP A 355 5.35 0.55 -6.33
CA ASP A 355 5.68 0.36 -7.73
C ASP A 355 7.02 -0.38 -7.93
N ILE A 356 8.02 -0.14 -7.06
CA ILE A 356 9.27 -0.92 -7.06
C ILE A 356 8.97 -2.40 -6.76
N LEU A 357 8.15 -2.65 -5.74
CA LEU A 357 7.78 -4.01 -5.35
C LEU A 357 7.00 -4.73 -6.44
N ASP A 358 6.11 -4.04 -7.15
CA ASP A 358 5.38 -4.61 -8.28
C ASP A 358 6.31 -5.04 -9.42
N ILE A 359 7.35 -4.25 -9.69
CA ILE A 359 8.35 -4.63 -10.71
C ILE A 359 9.02 -5.93 -10.30
N ILE A 360 9.46 -6.04 -9.04
CA ILE A 360 10.09 -7.26 -8.51
C ILE A 360 9.12 -8.44 -8.59
N ASP A 361 7.89 -8.26 -8.10
CA ASP A 361 6.85 -9.29 -8.09
C ASP A 361 6.57 -9.79 -9.51
N MET A 362 6.44 -8.88 -10.49
CA MET A 362 6.23 -9.26 -11.89
C MET A 362 7.43 -9.98 -12.50
N ILE A 363 8.67 -9.57 -12.18
CA ILE A 363 9.87 -10.28 -12.65
C ILE A 363 9.89 -11.72 -12.13
N LEU A 364 9.63 -11.92 -10.84
CA LEU A 364 9.61 -13.25 -10.25
C LEU A 364 8.50 -14.13 -10.84
N PHE A 365 7.32 -13.56 -11.08
CA PHE A 365 6.25 -14.26 -11.80
C PHE A 365 6.69 -14.71 -13.20
N ASN A 366 7.30 -13.81 -13.99
CA ASN A 366 7.79 -14.14 -15.32
C ASN A 366 8.90 -15.19 -15.29
N ARG A 367 9.81 -15.14 -14.31
CA ARG A 367 10.85 -16.16 -14.13
C ARG A 367 10.27 -17.54 -13.85
N GLN A 368 9.31 -17.64 -12.94
CA GLN A 368 8.62 -18.90 -12.66
C GLN A 368 7.98 -19.45 -13.94
N LYS A 369 7.29 -18.60 -14.71
CA LYS A 369 6.65 -18.99 -15.97
C LYS A 369 7.66 -19.49 -17.02
N LEU A 370 8.87 -18.95 -17.02
CA LEU A 370 9.95 -19.30 -17.96
C LEU A 370 10.93 -20.35 -17.41
N ASN A 371 10.64 -20.95 -16.24
CA ASN A 371 11.53 -21.88 -15.54
C ASN A 371 12.95 -21.32 -15.29
N ILE A 372 13.07 -19.99 -15.10
CA ILE A 372 14.31 -19.34 -14.70
C ILE A 372 14.47 -19.47 -13.20
N ASN A 373 15.68 -19.81 -12.73
CA ASN A 373 15.98 -19.95 -11.32
C ASN A 373 15.65 -18.65 -10.55
N LEU A 374 14.73 -18.74 -9.59
CA LEU A 374 14.26 -17.62 -8.77
C LEU A 374 15.33 -17.05 -7.83
N THR A 375 16.41 -17.79 -7.54
CA THR A 375 17.51 -17.33 -6.68
C THR A 375 18.59 -16.56 -7.44
N SER A 376 18.59 -16.63 -8.78
CA SER A 376 19.54 -15.88 -9.60
C SER A 376 19.35 -14.35 -9.43
N PRO A 377 20.38 -13.51 -9.61
CA PRO A 377 20.22 -12.05 -9.54
C PRO A 377 19.28 -11.52 -10.63
N ILE A 378 18.44 -10.52 -10.32
CA ILE A 378 17.63 -9.82 -11.34
C ILE A 378 18.53 -9.16 -12.39
N THR A 379 18.16 -9.33 -13.66
CA THR A 379 18.91 -8.80 -14.79
C THR A 379 18.30 -7.50 -15.33
N PRO A 380 19.10 -6.65 -16.00
CA PRO A 380 18.59 -5.44 -16.66
C PRO A 380 17.53 -5.70 -17.73
N ILE A 381 17.60 -6.84 -18.44
CA ILE A 381 16.66 -7.17 -19.52
C ILE A 381 15.26 -7.47 -18.96
N GLU A 382 15.18 -8.20 -17.85
CA GLU A 382 13.91 -8.50 -17.17
C GLU A 382 13.23 -7.22 -16.67
N ILE A 383 14.00 -6.29 -16.12
CA ILE A 383 13.49 -4.97 -15.72
C ILE A 383 12.93 -4.23 -16.93
N LYS A 384 13.69 -4.10 -18.02
CA LYS A 384 13.21 -3.40 -19.23
C LYS A 384 11.90 -3.98 -19.76
N GLN A 385 11.77 -5.30 -19.81
CA GLN A 385 10.55 -5.98 -20.24
C GLN A 385 9.34 -5.62 -19.34
N VAL A 386 9.52 -5.69 -18.02
CA VAL A 386 8.45 -5.35 -17.07
C VAL A 386 8.11 -3.86 -17.10
N LEU A 387 9.11 -2.98 -17.19
CA LEU A 387 8.91 -1.54 -17.29
C LEU A 387 8.13 -1.14 -18.55
N HIS A 388 8.41 -1.80 -19.68
CA HIS A 388 7.65 -1.62 -20.92
C HIS A 388 6.18 -2.00 -20.72
N MET A 389 5.90 -3.14 -20.09
CA MET A 389 4.54 -3.57 -19.77
C MET A 389 3.84 -2.57 -18.84
N PHE A 390 4.52 -2.08 -17.81
CA PHE A 390 3.94 -1.15 -16.85
C PHE A 390 3.61 0.20 -17.50
N THR A 391 4.51 0.72 -18.32
CA THR A 391 4.33 2.01 -19.00
C THR A 391 3.21 1.97 -20.04
N ASN A 392 3.00 0.82 -20.71
CA ASN A 392 2.02 0.70 -21.78
C ASN A 392 0.65 0.20 -21.29
N ILE A 393 0.61 -0.61 -20.23
CA ILE A 393 -0.61 -1.28 -19.80
C ILE A 393 -1.11 -0.73 -18.47
N LEU A 394 -0.25 -0.65 -17.45
CA LEU A 394 -0.68 -0.29 -16.09
C LEU A 394 -0.84 1.21 -15.89
N TYR A 395 0.12 1.96 -16.40
CA TYR A 395 0.22 3.40 -16.24
C TYR A 395 0.40 4.05 -17.62
N PRO A 396 -0.58 3.88 -18.53
CA PRO A 396 -0.50 4.49 -19.85
C PRO A 396 -0.31 5.98 -19.66
N ARG A 397 0.78 6.51 -20.22
CA ARG A 397 0.97 7.95 -20.28
C ARG A 397 -0.21 8.48 -21.06
N GLN A 398 -0.95 9.42 -20.49
CA GLN A 398 -1.84 10.23 -21.31
C GLN A 398 -0.92 10.87 -22.33
N SER A 399 -1.00 10.40 -23.58
CA SER A 399 -0.44 11.15 -24.68
C SER A 399 -1.05 12.52 -24.49
N SER A 400 -0.21 13.53 -24.27
CA SER A 400 -0.61 14.90 -24.44
C SER A 400 -1.11 14.95 -25.87
N SER A 401 -2.40 14.72 -26.07
CA SER A 401 -3.08 15.00 -27.31
C SER A 401 -2.91 16.49 -27.40
N SER A 402 -1.81 16.91 -28.01
CA SER A 402 -1.58 18.27 -28.42
C SER A 402 -2.82 18.59 -29.21
N SER A 403 -3.73 19.31 -28.57
CA SER A 403 -4.82 20.01 -29.24
C SER A 403 -4.11 20.94 -30.21
N SER A 404 -3.85 20.41 -31.40
CA SER A 404 -3.53 21.15 -32.59
C SER A 404 -4.80 21.92 -32.91
N SER A 405 -4.95 23.03 -32.21
CA SER A 405 -5.98 24.05 -32.38
C SER A 405 -5.28 25.36 -32.66
#